data_AF-A0A2U2ZQD1-F1
#
_entry.id   AF-A0A2U2ZQD1-F1
#
_cell.length_a   1.000
_cell.length_b   1.000
_cell.length_c   1.000
_cell.angle_alpha   90.00
_cell.angle_beta   90.00
_cell.angle_gamma   90.00
#
_symmetry.space_group_name_H-M   'P 1'
#
loop_
_entity.id
_entity.type
_entity.pdbx_description
1 polymer ?
#
loop_
_entity_poly.entity_id
_entity_poly.type
_entity_poly.pdbx_seq_one_letter_code
_entity_poly.pdbx_strand_id
1 'polypeptide(L)'
;MSSRRTVNIFLPSSRRSPARSQAGRGVGHVTSLVSKPGGARGRTAEDCRRGGEGWLDYGDLDSANGDRATGVEACLDSAYIKAHPGSDTNVKKVAPPGYQWARRYAAYLGNGPLGQWVDACHLLGKDLGGDGQKLENLSTCARSTNANQIAPTDSGITEHMYYYEKQVKAAVDQGQVVHYQVKPVCMGPRTVPVAYEMSATGTLNGQPGLMLDDVVPNMMYSNKDSNWSNIGTVTHQGKPLPTGNTR
;
A
#
# COMPACT_ATOMS: atom_id res chain seq x y z
N MET A 1 -12.38 10.18 22.08
CA MET A 1 -12.24 11.36 21.18
C MET A 1 -11.34 10.93 20.03
N SER A 2 -11.91 10.66 18.85
CA SER A 2 -11.18 10.12 17.70
C SER A 2 -10.76 11.27 16.77
N SER A 3 -9.45 11.46 16.63
CA SER A 3 -8.86 12.49 15.78
C SER A 3 -8.92 12.03 14.32
N ARG A 4 -9.81 12.63 13.52
CA ARG A 4 -9.86 12.43 12.07
C ARG A 4 -8.65 13.11 11.44
N ARG A 5 -7.68 12.33 10.93
CA ARG A 5 -6.68 12.84 9.99
C ARG A 5 -7.34 13.02 8.63
N THR A 6 -7.35 14.25 8.14
CA THR A 6 -7.74 14.58 6.77
C THR A 6 -6.62 14.15 5.83
N VAL A 7 -6.89 13.16 4.96
CA VAL A 7 -5.96 12.77 3.90
C VAL A 7 -6.15 13.73 2.73
N ASN A 8 -5.22 14.67 2.56
CA ASN A 8 -5.12 15.50 1.36
C ASN A 8 -4.35 14.70 0.30
N ILE A 9 -5.06 14.10 -0.65
CA ILE A 9 -4.46 13.48 -1.84
C ILE A 9 -4.00 14.62 -2.75
N PHE A 10 -2.69 14.91 -2.74
CA PHE A 10 -2.07 15.93 -3.59
C PHE A 10 -1.77 15.32 -4.96
N LEU A 11 -2.42 15.83 -6.01
CA LEU A 11 -2.05 15.54 -7.40
C LEU A 11 -0.81 16.37 -7.75
N PRO A 12 0.32 15.77 -8.18
CA PRO A 12 1.51 16.55 -8.51
C PRO A 12 1.31 17.36 -9.79
N SER A 13 1.23 18.69 -9.65
CA SER A 13 1.42 19.62 -10.77
C SER A 13 2.92 19.78 -11.05
N SER A 14 3.33 19.61 -12.30
CA SER A 14 4.72 19.79 -12.73
C SER A 14 5.21 21.22 -12.47
N ARG A 15 6.38 21.37 -11.84
CA ARG A 15 7.13 22.63 -11.85
C ARG A 15 8.63 22.39 -12.03
N ARG A 16 9.16 23.19 -12.97
CA ARG A 16 10.55 23.34 -13.39
C ARG A 16 11.42 23.86 -12.24
N SER A 17 12.63 23.31 -12.09
CA SER A 17 13.72 23.92 -11.33
C SER A 17 14.28 25.17 -12.01
N PRO A 18 14.84 26.11 -11.23
CA PRO A 18 16.16 26.60 -11.56
C PRO A 18 17.13 26.60 -10.36
N ALA A 19 18.40 26.81 -10.70
CA ALA A 19 19.60 26.54 -9.93
C ALA A 19 20.02 27.64 -8.93
N ARG A 20 20.69 27.17 -7.86
CA ARG A 20 21.98 27.63 -7.25
C ARG A 20 22.20 29.13 -6.93
N SER A 21 22.53 29.42 -5.66
CA SER A 21 23.65 30.31 -5.25
C SER A 21 23.93 30.22 -3.73
N GLN A 22 25.20 30.34 -3.36
CA GLN A 22 25.79 30.28 -2.02
C GLN A 22 25.81 31.65 -1.31
N ALA A 23 25.94 31.62 0.03
CA ALA A 23 26.98 32.31 0.84
C ALA A 23 26.43 32.88 2.18
N GLY A 24 27.19 32.71 3.27
CA GLY A 24 27.01 33.52 4.49
C GLY A 24 27.53 32.89 5.79
N ARG A 25 28.73 33.30 6.21
CA ARG A 25 29.42 32.96 7.47
C ARG A 25 28.73 33.60 8.70
N GLY A 26 28.91 32.98 9.87
CA GLY A 26 28.69 33.64 11.18
C GLY A 26 29.08 32.74 12.35
N VAL A 27 30.19 33.06 13.01
CA VAL A 27 30.75 32.37 14.19
C VAL A 27 30.11 32.93 15.47
N GLY A 28 29.80 32.08 16.43
CA GLY A 28 29.41 32.47 17.79
C GLY A 28 29.58 31.31 18.77
N HIS A 29 30.56 31.42 19.66
CA HIS A 29 30.94 30.43 20.67
C HIS A 29 30.30 30.83 22.00
N VAL A 30 29.52 29.94 22.65
CA VAL A 30 29.19 30.05 24.08
C VAL A 30 29.20 28.66 24.72
N THR A 31 29.84 28.62 25.88
CA THR A 31 30.27 27.53 26.74
C THR A 31 29.16 26.64 27.34
N SER A 32 29.46 25.34 27.35
CA SER A 32 29.31 24.35 28.43
C SER A 32 28.20 24.54 29.49
N LEU A 33 27.21 23.66 29.44
CA LEU A 33 26.54 23.14 30.63
C LEU A 33 26.61 21.60 30.60
N VAL A 34 27.41 21.07 31.50
CA VAL A 34 27.44 19.66 31.88
C VAL A 34 26.05 19.24 32.35
N SER A 35 25.46 18.25 31.68
CA SER A 35 24.31 17.49 32.19
C SER A 35 24.72 16.04 32.35
N LYS A 36 24.56 15.54 33.58
CA LYS A 36 24.85 14.17 34.02
C LYS A 36 24.24 13.10 33.10
N PRO A 37 24.86 11.90 33.01
CA PRO A 37 24.32 10.79 32.24
C PRO A 37 23.05 10.26 32.92
N GLY A 38 21.90 10.73 32.46
CA GLY A 38 20.64 10.05 32.70
C GLY A 38 20.69 8.74 31.92
N GLY A 39 20.80 7.62 32.64
CA GLY A 39 20.80 6.29 32.06
C GLY A 39 19.53 6.05 31.25
N ALA A 40 19.61 6.32 29.95
CA ALA A 40 18.77 5.64 28.99
C ALA A 40 19.20 4.19 29.03
N ARG A 41 18.59 3.40 29.92
CA ARG A 41 18.45 1.96 29.68
C ARG A 41 17.76 1.90 28.33
N GLY A 42 18.55 1.68 27.29
CA GLY A 42 18.07 1.40 25.96
C GLY A 42 17.14 0.21 26.10
N ARG A 43 15.83 0.48 26.15
CA ARG A 43 14.88 -0.51 25.73
C ARG A 43 15.28 -0.76 24.29
N THR A 44 16.00 -1.85 24.06
CA THR A 44 16.00 -2.50 22.75
C THR A 44 14.54 -2.49 22.34
N ALA A 45 14.20 -1.80 21.26
CA ALA A 45 12.83 -1.82 20.76
C ALA A 45 12.50 -3.31 20.60
N GLU A 46 11.61 -3.82 21.44
CA GLU A 46 11.09 -5.17 21.25
C GLU A 46 10.47 -5.17 19.86
N ASP A 47 10.90 -6.12 19.02
CA ASP A 47 10.34 -6.23 17.68
C ASP A 47 8.87 -6.68 17.74
N CYS A 48 8.20 -6.73 16.60
CA CYS A 48 6.77 -6.98 16.55
C CYS A 48 6.34 -8.44 16.84
N ARG A 49 7.26 -9.37 17.10
CA ARG A 49 6.92 -10.80 17.19
C ARG A 49 6.08 -11.09 18.43
N ARG A 50 5.13 -12.02 18.29
CA ARG A 50 4.28 -12.49 19.39
C ARG A 50 4.79 -13.85 19.83
N GLY A 51 5.25 -13.97 21.07
CA GLY A 51 5.85 -15.22 21.56
C GLY A 51 7.13 -15.62 20.81
N GLY A 52 7.83 -14.67 20.19
CA GLY A 52 9.03 -14.93 19.39
C GLY A 52 8.76 -15.35 17.94
N GLU A 53 7.49 -15.38 17.51
CA GLU A 53 7.09 -15.76 16.17
C GLU A 53 6.49 -14.57 15.38
N GLY A 54 6.73 -14.58 14.07
CA GLY A 54 6.01 -13.72 13.13
C GLY A 54 4.53 -14.13 13.00
N TRP A 55 3.70 -13.23 12.52
CA TRP A 55 2.25 -13.41 12.46
C TRP A 55 1.62 -12.56 11.36
N LEU A 56 0.37 -12.87 11.02
CA LEU A 56 -0.48 -12.12 10.09
C LEU A 56 -1.91 -12.09 10.62
N ASP A 57 -2.42 -10.88 10.82
CA ASP A 57 -3.82 -10.62 11.13
C ASP A 57 -4.49 -9.98 9.92
N TYR A 58 -5.66 -10.51 9.58
CA TYR A 58 -6.56 -9.90 8.61
C TYR A 58 -7.55 -9.01 9.35
N GLY A 59 -7.88 -7.85 8.77
CA GLY A 59 -9.04 -7.08 9.19
C GLY A 59 -10.35 -7.77 8.80
N ASP A 60 -11.40 -7.54 9.59
CA ASP A 60 -12.74 -8.02 9.26
C ASP A 60 -13.21 -7.47 7.92
N LEU A 61 -13.99 -8.26 7.17
CA LEU A 61 -14.64 -7.77 5.96
C LEU A 61 -15.72 -6.75 6.30
N ASP A 62 -15.76 -5.66 5.54
CA ASP A 62 -16.80 -4.63 5.69
C ASP A 62 -18.06 -5.05 4.94
N SER A 63 -18.90 -5.85 5.60
CA SER A 63 -20.14 -6.41 5.04
C SER A 63 -21.17 -5.33 4.67
N ALA A 64 -21.14 -4.18 5.34
CA ALA A 64 -21.99 -3.04 4.99
C ALA A 64 -21.62 -2.44 3.62
N ASN A 65 -20.40 -2.69 3.14
CA ASN A 65 -19.88 -2.17 1.88
C ASN A 65 -19.36 -3.29 0.96
N GLY A 66 -20.13 -4.38 0.91
CA GLY A 66 -19.95 -5.45 -0.07
C GLY A 66 -18.80 -6.39 0.20
N ASP A 67 -18.48 -6.62 1.47
CA ASP A 67 -17.39 -7.49 1.93
C ASP A 67 -16.02 -7.03 1.42
N ARG A 68 -15.79 -5.72 1.35
CA ARG A 68 -14.47 -5.18 1.00
C ARG A 68 -13.47 -5.43 2.14
N ALA A 69 -12.24 -5.79 1.78
CA ALA A 69 -11.16 -5.95 2.75
C ALA A 69 -10.83 -4.61 3.44
N THR A 70 -10.53 -4.67 4.73
CA THR A 70 -10.28 -3.48 5.56
C THR A 70 -8.81 -3.27 5.91
N GLY A 71 -7.96 -4.28 5.73
CA GLY A 71 -6.52 -4.18 5.91
C GLY A 71 -5.87 -5.49 6.31
N VAL A 72 -4.55 -5.48 6.31
CA VAL A 72 -3.70 -6.52 6.89
C VAL A 72 -2.66 -5.88 7.80
N GLU A 73 -2.27 -6.63 8.82
CA GLU A 73 -1.16 -6.30 9.69
C GLU A 73 -0.34 -7.56 9.93
N ALA A 74 0.98 -7.45 9.81
CA ALA A 74 1.86 -8.58 9.95
C ALA A 74 3.14 -8.23 10.69
N CYS A 75 3.70 -9.23 11.36
CA CYS A 75 5.10 -9.23 11.74
C CYS A 75 5.84 -10.26 10.91
N LEU A 76 6.73 -9.79 10.05
CA LEU A 76 7.41 -10.59 9.04
C LEU A 76 8.87 -10.80 9.45
N ASP A 77 9.30 -12.05 9.42
CA ASP A 77 10.70 -12.44 9.46
C ASP A 77 10.94 -13.60 8.47
N SER A 78 12.20 -14.00 8.28
CA SER A 78 12.53 -15.07 7.34
C SER A 78 11.87 -16.41 7.71
N ALA A 79 11.63 -16.67 9.00
CA ALA A 79 11.01 -17.90 9.47
C ALA A 79 9.51 -17.93 9.12
N TYR A 80 8.80 -16.82 9.35
CA TYR A 80 7.40 -16.64 9.00
C TYR A 80 7.18 -16.83 7.50
N ILE A 81 7.93 -16.11 6.66
CA ILE A 81 7.78 -16.20 5.18
C ILE A 81 8.05 -17.64 4.69
N LYS A 82 9.05 -18.30 5.27
CA LYS A 82 9.38 -19.70 4.91
C LYS A 82 8.27 -20.68 5.32
N ALA A 83 7.66 -20.49 6.47
CA ALA A 83 6.59 -21.36 6.99
C ALA A 83 5.24 -21.11 6.31
N HIS A 84 5.03 -19.90 5.78
CA HIS A 84 3.76 -19.46 5.19
C HIS A 84 3.97 -18.99 3.74
N PRO A 85 4.25 -19.91 2.79
CA PRO A 85 4.38 -19.51 1.39
C PRO A 85 3.07 -18.91 0.87
N GLY A 86 3.16 -17.74 0.24
CA GLY A 86 1.99 -17.09 -0.34
C GLY A 86 1.44 -17.83 -1.57
N SER A 87 0.25 -17.41 -2.03
CA SER A 87 -0.44 -18.03 -3.16
C SER A 87 -0.88 -17.01 -4.21
N ASP A 88 -0.92 -17.44 -5.47
CA ASP A 88 -1.43 -16.60 -6.57
C ASP A 88 -2.94 -16.37 -6.44
N THR A 89 -3.40 -15.24 -6.97
CA THR A 89 -4.84 -14.96 -7.03
C THR A 89 -5.57 -15.87 -8.01
N ASN A 90 -6.79 -16.27 -7.67
CA ASN A 90 -7.69 -16.96 -8.59
C ASN A 90 -9.08 -16.30 -8.60
N VAL A 91 -9.24 -15.29 -9.47
CA VAL A 91 -10.48 -14.50 -9.61
C VAL A 91 -11.68 -15.30 -10.11
N LYS A 92 -11.50 -16.55 -10.55
CA LYS A 92 -12.62 -17.46 -10.84
C LYS A 92 -13.17 -18.13 -9.57
N LYS A 93 -12.38 -18.19 -8.49
CA LYS A 93 -12.77 -18.72 -7.19
C LYS A 93 -13.13 -17.61 -6.21
N VAL A 94 -12.24 -16.62 -6.08
CA VAL A 94 -12.39 -15.49 -5.15
C VAL A 94 -12.02 -14.22 -5.89
N ALA A 95 -12.99 -13.33 -6.05
CA ALA A 95 -12.79 -12.00 -6.60
C ALA A 95 -13.19 -10.96 -5.55
N PRO A 96 -12.38 -9.91 -5.33
CA PRO A 96 -12.77 -8.83 -4.45
C PRO A 96 -13.98 -8.07 -5.03
N PRO A 97 -14.77 -7.41 -4.17
CA PRO A 97 -15.90 -6.65 -4.65
C PRO A 97 -15.46 -5.50 -5.56
N GLY A 98 -16.26 -5.23 -6.59
CA GLY A 98 -15.97 -4.24 -7.63
C GLY A 98 -15.08 -4.76 -8.76
N TYR A 99 -14.58 -6.00 -8.72
CA TYR A 99 -13.62 -6.50 -9.70
C TYR A 99 -14.16 -6.51 -11.14
N GLN A 100 -15.32 -7.14 -11.40
CA GLN A 100 -15.86 -7.15 -12.77
C GLN A 100 -16.34 -5.76 -13.22
N TRP A 101 -16.81 -4.92 -12.30
CA TRP A 101 -17.11 -3.53 -12.61
C TRP A 101 -15.86 -2.79 -13.07
N ALA A 102 -14.73 -2.93 -12.35
CA ALA A 102 -13.49 -2.25 -12.68
C ALA A 102 -12.95 -2.70 -14.04
N ARG A 103 -13.10 -3.99 -14.38
CA ARG A 103 -12.74 -4.50 -15.71
C ARG A 103 -13.56 -3.83 -16.82
N ARG A 104 -14.88 -3.67 -16.63
CA ARG A 104 -15.73 -2.94 -17.58
C ARG A 104 -15.38 -1.45 -17.64
N TYR A 105 -15.05 -0.86 -16.50
CA TYR A 105 -14.59 0.52 -16.43
C TYR A 105 -13.28 0.73 -17.19
N ALA A 106 -12.34 -0.22 -17.12
CA ALA A 106 -11.13 -0.19 -17.94
C ALA A 106 -11.47 -0.13 -19.45
N ALA A 107 -12.38 -0.98 -19.94
CA ALA A 107 -12.83 -0.90 -21.34
C ALA A 107 -13.48 0.46 -21.67
N TYR A 108 -14.27 1.03 -20.76
CA TYR A 108 -14.82 2.38 -20.93
C TYR A 108 -13.73 3.45 -21.09
N LEU A 109 -12.60 3.30 -20.38
CA LEU A 109 -11.43 4.17 -20.48
C LEU A 109 -10.58 3.91 -21.74
N GLY A 110 -11.02 3.06 -22.66
CA GLY A 110 -10.30 2.69 -23.88
C GLY A 110 -9.21 1.65 -23.66
N ASN A 111 -9.22 0.96 -22.52
CA ASN A 111 -8.17 0.04 -22.14
C ASN A 111 -8.53 -1.41 -22.50
N GLY A 112 -7.67 -2.05 -23.28
CA GLY A 112 -7.77 -3.46 -23.63
C GLY A 112 -6.39 -4.11 -23.66
N PRO A 113 -6.34 -5.46 -23.58
CA PRO A 113 -7.44 -6.38 -23.30
C PRO A 113 -7.89 -6.36 -21.82
N LEU A 114 -9.14 -6.78 -21.55
CA LEU A 114 -9.83 -6.74 -20.25
C LEU A 114 -9.16 -7.49 -19.07
N GLY A 115 -8.06 -8.21 -19.31
CA GLY A 115 -7.34 -8.99 -18.30
C GLY A 115 -6.01 -8.41 -17.86
N GLN A 116 -5.63 -7.21 -18.34
CA GLN A 116 -4.29 -6.64 -18.12
C GLN A 116 -4.29 -5.33 -17.32
N TRP A 117 -5.46 -4.82 -16.96
CA TRP A 117 -5.62 -3.47 -16.41
C TRP A 117 -6.14 -3.44 -14.98
N VAL A 118 -6.72 -4.54 -14.51
CA VAL A 118 -7.32 -4.66 -13.18
C VAL A 118 -6.83 -5.96 -12.57
N ASP A 119 -6.32 -5.85 -11.35
CA ASP A 119 -5.86 -6.98 -10.56
C ASP A 119 -6.78 -7.16 -9.34
N ALA A 120 -6.87 -8.39 -8.85
CA ALA A 120 -7.22 -8.63 -7.46
C ALA A 120 -5.92 -8.43 -6.68
N CYS A 121 -5.66 -7.21 -6.21
CA CYS A 121 -4.46 -6.90 -5.46
C CYS A 121 -4.45 -7.66 -4.15
N HIS A 122 -3.34 -8.33 -3.87
CA HIS A 122 -2.98 -8.72 -2.51
C HIS A 122 -2.81 -7.47 -1.64
N LEU A 123 -3.25 -7.53 -0.37
CA LEU A 123 -2.87 -6.54 0.63
C LEU A 123 -1.51 -6.87 1.25
N LEU A 124 -1.29 -8.15 1.58
CA LEU A 124 0.03 -8.71 1.80
C LEU A 124 0.43 -9.48 0.53
N GLY A 125 1.44 -9.02 -0.20
CA GLY A 125 1.94 -9.68 -1.40
C GLY A 125 2.34 -11.15 -1.18
N LYS A 126 2.20 -11.98 -2.22
CA LYS A 126 2.51 -13.42 -2.14
C LYS A 126 3.95 -13.72 -1.73
N ASP A 127 4.91 -12.87 -2.12
CA ASP A 127 6.33 -13.03 -1.79
C ASP A 127 6.62 -12.75 -0.30
N LEU A 128 5.65 -12.18 0.41
CA LEU A 128 5.65 -11.93 1.85
C LEU A 128 4.77 -12.92 2.63
N GLY A 129 4.21 -13.93 1.97
CA GLY A 129 3.38 -14.96 2.58
C GLY A 129 1.86 -14.72 2.49
N GLY A 130 1.41 -13.77 1.67
CA GLY A 130 -0.01 -13.52 1.49
C GLY A 130 -0.74 -14.55 0.63
N ASP A 131 -1.95 -14.91 1.06
CA ASP A 131 -2.84 -15.84 0.37
C ASP A 131 -3.72 -15.11 -0.66
N GLY A 132 -3.59 -15.47 -1.94
CA GLY A 132 -4.39 -14.95 -3.06
C GLY A 132 -5.79 -15.57 -3.19
N GLN A 133 -6.18 -16.46 -2.28
CA GLN A 133 -7.52 -17.05 -2.24
C GLN A 133 -8.31 -16.65 -0.97
N LYS A 134 -7.79 -15.73 -0.15
CA LYS A 134 -8.52 -15.15 1.00
C LYS A 134 -9.07 -13.78 0.67
N LEU A 135 -10.38 -13.60 0.80
CA LEU A 135 -11.03 -12.34 0.43
C LEU A 135 -10.54 -11.16 1.28
N GLU A 136 -10.20 -11.42 2.54
CA GLU A 136 -9.63 -10.46 3.49
C GLU A 136 -8.26 -9.91 3.04
N ASN A 137 -7.57 -10.64 2.17
CA ASN A 137 -6.30 -10.23 1.60
C ASN A 137 -6.43 -9.64 0.18
N LEU A 138 -7.64 -9.48 -0.34
CA LEU A 138 -7.85 -9.08 -1.73
C LEU A 138 -8.64 -7.78 -1.82
N SER A 139 -8.15 -6.88 -2.67
CA SER A 139 -8.84 -5.64 -3.03
C SER A 139 -8.76 -5.39 -4.53
N THR A 140 -9.84 -4.86 -5.11
CA THR A 140 -9.87 -4.50 -6.53
C THR A 140 -8.98 -3.29 -6.78
N CYS A 141 -8.01 -3.41 -7.68
CA CYS A 141 -7.07 -2.33 -8.02
C CYS A 141 -6.77 -2.26 -9.51
N ALA A 142 -6.25 -1.13 -9.96
CA ALA A 142 -5.65 -1.04 -11.27
C ALA A 142 -4.30 -1.76 -11.32
N ARG A 143 -3.93 -2.29 -12.49
CA ARG A 143 -2.65 -2.97 -12.71
C ARG A 143 -1.47 -2.09 -12.32
N SER A 144 -1.46 -0.85 -12.79
CA SER A 144 -0.41 0.14 -12.49
C SER A 144 -0.31 0.45 -11.00
N THR A 145 -1.40 0.34 -10.24
CA THR A 145 -1.36 0.46 -8.77
C THR A 145 -0.68 -0.74 -8.12
N ASN A 146 -0.88 -1.94 -8.67
CA ASN A 146 -0.36 -3.18 -8.11
C ASN A 146 1.13 -3.38 -8.43
N ALA A 147 1.49 -3.32 -9.70
CA ALA A 147 2.77 -3.78 -10.21
C ALA A 147 3.10 -3.22 -11.59
N ASN A 148 4.27 -3.60 -12.11
CA ASN A 148 4.73 -3.25 -13.45
C ASN A 148 3.68 -3.52 -14.52
N GLN A 149 3.60 -2.61 -15.49
CA GLN A 149 2.72 -2.72 -16.65
C GLN A 149 2.87 -4.07 -17.36
N ILE A 150 1.74 -4.59 -17.84
CA ILE A 150 1.69 -5.75 -18.75
C ILE A 150 1.22 -5.30 -20.12
N ALA A 151 0.21 -4.42 -20.17
CA ALA A 151 -0.25 -3.82 -21.41
C ALA A 151 0.81 -2.82 -21.93
N PRO A 152 1.21 -2.87 -23.21
CA PRO A 152 2.14 -1.90 -23.79
C PRO A 152 1.62 -0.46 -23.80
N THR A 153 0.30 -0.29 -23.70
CA THR A 153 -0.39 1.00 -23.66
C THR A 153 -0.72 1.46 -22.24
N ASP A 154 -0.32 0.71 -21.22
CA ASP A 154 -0.30 1.22 -19.84
C ASP A 154 0.99 2.01 -19.64
N SER A 155 0.87 3.25 -19.18
CA SER A 155 2.02 4.11 -18.91
C SER A 155 2.78 3.70 -17.63
N GLY A 156 2.14 2.89 -16.77
CA GLY A 156 2.69 2.47 -15.50
C GLY A 156 2.87 3.62 -14.49
N ILE A 157 3.12 3.26 -13.24
CA ILE A 157 3.65 4.18 -12.21
C ILE A 157 4.81 3.47 -11.50
N THR A 158 5.79 4.23 -11.01
CA THR A 158 6.97 3.65 -10.35
C THR A 158 6.66 3.17 -8.93
N GLU A 159 5.98 4.00 -8.15
CA GLU A 159 5.67 3.77 -6.73
C GLU A 159 4.35 3.01 -6.58
N HIS A 160 4.28 1.82 -7.20
CA HIS A 160 3.17 0.87 -7.06
C HIS A 160 3.35 -0.05 -5.84
N MET A 161 2.32 -0.79 -5.42
CA MET A 161 2.39 -1.65 -4.22
C MET A 161 3.59 -2.61 -4.23
N TYR A 162 3.83 -3.29 -5.37
CA TYR A 162 4.96 -4.22 -5.51
C TYR A 162 6.35 -3.57 -5.35
N TYR A 163 6.47 -2.24 -5.53
CA TYR A 163 7.72 -1.52 -5.33
C TYR A 163 8.06 -1.47 -3.84
N TYR A 164 7.07 -1.15 -3.01
CA TYR A 164 7.19 -1.12 -1.56
C TYR A 164 7.32 -2.52 -0.95
N GLU A 165 6.57 -3.51 -1.46
CA GLU A 165 6.70 -4.90 -1.02
C GLU A 165 8.10 -5.47 -1.24
N LYS A 166 8.79 -5.07 -2.33
CA LYS A 166 10.20 -5.44 -2.54
C LYS A 166 11.13 -4.88 -1.47
N GLN A 167 10.87 -3.66 -0.99
CA GLN A 167 11.68 -3.07 0.08
C GLN A 167 11.48 -3.84 1.39
N VAL A 168 10.23 -4.20 1.71
CA VAL A 168 9.89 -5.04 2.87
C VAL A 168 10.58 -6.40 2.74
N LYS A 169 10.46 -7.07 1.59
CA LYS A 169 11.09 -8.36 1.34
C LYS A 169 12.62 -8.29 1.49
N ALA A 170 13.25 -7.26 0.93
CA ALA A 170 14.68 -7.05 1.04
C ALA A 170 15.13 -6.82 2.50
N ALA A 171 14.34 -6.09 3.29
CA ALA A 171 14.62 -5.90 4.71
C ALA A 171 14.54 -7.24 5.48
N VAL A 172 13.52 -8.06 5.22
CA VAL A 172 13.40 -9.40 5.82
C VAL A 172 14.55 -10.31 5.38
N ASP A 173 14.94 -10.26 4.11
CA ASP A 173 16.06 -11.05 3.58
C ASP A 173 17.42 -10.64 4.18
N GLN A 174 17.54 -9.41 4.65
CA GLN A 174 18.69 -8.92 5.42
C GLN A 174 18.63 -9.28 6.91
N GLY A 175 17.62 -10.05 7.33
CA GLY A 175 17.45 -10.50 8.71
C GLY A 175 16.70 -9.54 9.62
N GLN A 176 16.06 -8.50 9.07
CA GLN A 176 15.18 -7.64 9.87
C GLN A 176 13.88 -8.36 10.22
N VAL A 177 13.35 -8.06 11.41
CA VAL A 177 11.96 -8.31 11.77
C VAL A 177 11.16 -7.08 11.40
N VAL A 178 10.13 -7.21 10.55
CA VAL A 178 9.40 -6.09 9.97
C VAL A 178 7.94 -6.12 10.39
N HIS A 179 7.50 -5.08 11.11
CA HIS A 179 6.07 -4.80 11.29
C HIS A 179 5.56 -4.13 10.02
N TYR A 180 4.53 -4.69 9.39
CA TYR A 180 4.02 -4.25 8.10
C TYR A 180 2.50 -4.15 8.12
N GLN A 181 1.96 -3.06 7.58
CA GLN A 181 0.53 -2.80 7.48
C GLN A 181 0.18 -2.32 6.08
N VAL A 182 -0.93 -2.82 5.56
CA VAL A 182 -1.55 -2.31 4.33
C VAL A 182 -3.04 -2.11 4.55
N LYS A 183 -3.54 -0.92 4.28
CA LYS A 183 -4.94 -0.55 4.47
C LYS A 183 -5.53 0.09 3.22
N PRO A 184 -6.54 -0.55 2.58
CA PRO A 184 -7.32 0.08 1.54
C PRO A 184 -8.11 1.28 2.07
N VAL A 185 -7.97 2.43 1.43
CA VAL A 185 -8.74 3.63 1.74
C VAL A 185 -9.90 3.74 0.75
N CYS A 186 -11.13 3.62 1.24
CA CYS A 186 -12.32 3.72 0.40
C CYS A 186 -13.08 5.03 0.64
N MET A 187 -13.60 5.62 -0.45
CA MET A 187 -14.42 6.84 -0.36
C MET A 187 -15.91 6.48 -0.22
N GLY A 188 -16.44 6.61 0.99
CA GLY A 188 -17.84 6.34 1.31
C GLY A 188 -18.21 4.86 1.08
N PRO A 189 -19.36 4.57 0.44
CA PRO A 189 -19.86 3.19 0.29
C PRO A 189 -19.18 2.39 -0.83
N ARG A 190 -18.09 2.91 -1.42
CA ARG A 190 -17.47 2.29 -2.58
C ARG A 190 -16.71 1.02 -2.24
N THR A 191 -16.78 0.02 -3.11
CA THR A 191 -16.07 -1.26 -2.90
C THR A 191 -14.66 -1.27 -3.46
N VAL A 192 -14.33 -0.31 -4.34
CA VAL A 192 -12.99 -0.10 -4.88
C VAL A 192 -12.31 1.05 -4.12
N PRO A 193 -11.11 0.85 -3.55
CA PRO A 193 -10.41 1.90 -2.81
C PRO A 193 -9.88 2.99 -3.73
N VAL A 194 -9.72 4.19 -3.18
CA VAL A 194 -9.04 5.32 -3.82
C VAL A 194 -7.52 5.23 -3.68
N ALA A 195 -7.03 4.54 -2.65
CA ALA A 195 -5.62 4.40 -2.36
C ALA A 195 -5.35 3.23 -1.39
N TYR A 196 -4.08 2.93 -1.18
CA TYR A 196 -3.58 1.98 -0.20
C TYR A 196 -2.58 2.71 0.70
N GLU A 197 -2.86 2.78 2.00
CA GLU A 197 -1.90 3.22 3.01
C GLU A 197 -0.99 2.04 3.33
N MET A 198 0.31 2.20 3.16
CA MET A 198 1.32 1.17 3.38
C MET A 198 2.33 1.70 4.39
N SER A 199 2.56 0.96 5.48
CA SER A 199 3.56 1.32 6.49
C SER A 199 4.40 0.11 6.88
N ALA A 200 5.71 0.31 7.07
CA ALA A 200 6.61 -0.73 7.55
C ALA A 200 7.66 -0.17 8.50
N THR A 201 7.94 -0.87 9.60
CA THR A 201 9.07 -0.60 10.47
C THR A 201 9.86 -1.87 10.73
N GLY A 202 11.13 -1.87 10.33
CA GLY A 202 12.07 -2.96 10.52
C GLY A 202 12.94 -2.79 11.76
N THR A 203 13.32 -3.89 12.38
CA THR A 203 14.30 -3.94 13.48
C THR A 203 15.33 -5.03 13.20
N LEU A 204 16.61 -4.72 13.36
CA LEU A 204 17.72 -5.68 13.28
C LEU A 204 18.50 -5.66 14.60
N ASN A 205 18.49 -6.77 15.34
CA ASN A 205 19.19 -6.87 16.63
C ASN A 205 18.84 -5.73 17.60
N GLY A 206 17.55 -5.35 17.65
CA GLY A 206 17.04 -4.27 18.50
C GLY A 206 17.35 -2.85 17.99
N GLN A 207 17.98 -2.70 16.82
CA GLN A 207 18.23 -1.41 16.19
C GLN A 207 17.22 -1.12 15.09
N PRO A 208 16.78 0.15 14.91
CA PRO A 208 15.90 0.54 13.83
C PRO A 208 16.50 0.21 12.44
N GLY A 209 15.66 -0.29 11.54
CA GLY A 209 16.00 -0.63 10.17
C GLY A 209 15.08 0.08 9.17
N LEU A 210 14.35 -0.68 8.35
CA LEU A 210 13.39 -0.16 7.37
C LEU A 210 12.41 0.82 8.03
N MET A 211 12.12 1.93 7.36
CA MET A 211 11.03 2.83 7.71
C MET A 211 10.29 3.23 6.44
N LEU A 212 9.00 2.97 6.40
CA LEU A 212 8.11 3.19 5.26
C LEU A 212 6.76 3.69 5.78
N ASP A 213 6.25 4.75 5.17
CA ASP A 213 4.93 5.34 5.46
C ASP A 213 4.50 6.09 4.20
N ASP A 214 3.80 5.38 3.32
CA ASP A 214 3.49 5.83 1.96
C ASP A 214 2.03 5.53 1.59
N VAL A 215 1.55 6.23 0.56
CA VAL A 215 0.19 6.07 0.03
C VAL A 215 0.25 5.80 -1.46
N VAL A 216 -0.23 4.63 -1.88
CA VAL A 216 -0.31 4.26 -3.30
C VAL A 216 -1.71 4.58 -3.84
N PRO A 217 -1.86 5.58 -4.73
CA PRO A 217 -3.18 5.91 -5.29
C PRO A 217 -3.64 4.84 -6.28
N ASN A 218 -4.94 4.51 -6.27
CA ASN A 218 -5.54 3.51 -7.16
C ASN A 218 -5.83 4.09 -8.56
N MET A 219 -4.75 4.28 -9.32
CA MET A 219 -4.74 4.99 -10.59
C MET A 219 -4.72 4.04 -11.77
N MET A 220 -5.48 4.38 -12.82
CA MET A 220 -5.48 3.73 -14.12
C MET A 220 -5.34 4.79 -15.20
N TYR A 221 -4.41 4.58 -16.14
CA TYR A 221 -4.29 5.46 -17.30
C TYR A 221 -5.46 5.23 -18.25
N SER A 222 -6.10 6.28 -18.75
CA SER A 222 -7.12 6.19 -19.80
C SER A 222 -6.49 6.41 -21.16
N ASN A 223 -6.49 5.37 -22.00
CA ASN A 223 -6.09 5.51 -23.39
C ASN A 223 -7.06 6.35 -24.23
N LYS A 224 -8.35 6.38 -23.83
CA LYS A 224 -9.37 7.21 -24.47
C LYS A 224 -9.13 8.69 -24.25
N ASP A 225 -8.86 9.09 -23.00
CA ASP A 225 -8.78 10.50 -22.61
C ASP A 225 -7.32 11.00 -22.48
N SER A 226 -6.35 10.10 -22.69
CA SER A 226 -4.91 10.35 -22.50
C SER A 226 -4.58 10.97 -21.13
N ASN A 227 -5.24 10.49 -20.07
CA ASN A 227 -5.11 11.03 -18.73
C ASN A 227 -5.29 9.94 -17.66
N TRP A 228 -4.75 10.18 -16.46
CA TRP A 228 -4.89 9.31 -15.31
C TRP A 228 -6.25 9.46 -14.63
N SER A 229 -6.87 8.34 -14.28
CA SER A 229 -8.14 8.27 -13.56
C SER A 229 -8.00 7.44 -12.29
N ASN A 230 -8.50 7.95 -11.16
CA ASN A 230 -8.58 7.16 -9.93
C ASN A 230 -9.85 6.29 -9.95
N ILE A 231 -9.70 4.97 -10.02
CA ILE A 231 -10.83 4.05 -10.22
C ILE A 231 -11.72 3.91 -8.97
N GLY A 232 -11.22 4.31 -7.79
CA GLY A 232 -12.00 4.37 -6.55
C GLY A 232 -12.82 5.65 -6.37
N THR A 233 -12.72 6.63 -7.28
CA THR A 233 -13.44 7.90 -7.17
C THR A 233 -14.68 8.00 -8.07
N VAL A 234 -14.93 7.00 -8.89
CA VAL A 234 -15.91 7.08 -9.99
C VAL A 234 -17.31 7.39 -9.48
N THR A 235 -18.01 8.22 -10.26
CA THR A 235 -19.41 8.58 -10.07
C THR A 235 -20.16 8.47 -11.39
N HIS A 236 -21.40 8.01 -11.34
CA HIS A 236 -22.30 8.01 -12.49
C HIS A 236 -23.65 8.61 -12.08
N GLN A 237 -24.12 9.63 -12.81
CA GLN A 237 -25.37 10.34 -12.50
C GLN A 237 -25.44 10.82 -11.03
N GLY A 238 -24.31 11.33 -10.50
CA GLY A 238 -24.20 11.80 -9.12
C GLY A 238 -24.11 10.71 -8.05
N LYS A 239 -24.14 9.41 -8.42
CA LYS A 239 -24.05 8.29 -7.48
C LYS A 239 -22.63 7.71 -7.45
N PRO A 240 -22.09 7.34 -6.27
CA PRO A 240 -20.80 6.68 -6.16
C PRO A 240 -20.86 5.29 -6.80
N LEU A 241 -19.80 4.90 -7.52
CA LEU A 241 -19.63 3.55 -8.06
C LEU A 241 -18.19 3.06 -7.87
N PRO A 242 -17.98 1.74 -7.78
CA PRO A 242 -18.99 0.70 -7.55
C PRO A 242 -19.35 0.63 -6.06
N THR A 243 -20.55 0.14 -5.72
CA THR A 243 -21.03 -0.03 -4.34
C THR A 243 -21.71 -1.39 -4.18
N GLY A 244 -21.70 -1.95 -2.97
CA GLY A 244 -22.34 -3.24 -2.67
C GLY A 244 -21.67 -4.44 -3.35
N ASN A 245 -22.42 -5.53 -3.55
CA ASN A 245 -21.90 -6.82 -4.03
C ASN A 245 -21.69 -6.89 -5.54
N THR A 246 -21.18 -5.83 -6.19
CA THR A 246 -20.81 -5.88 -7.61
C THR A 246 -19.66 -6.87 -7.81
N ARG A 247 -19.98 -8.15 -8.00
CA ARG A 247 -19.03 -9.23 -8.27
C ARG A 247 -18.70 -9.29 -9.75
#